data_AF-A0A7C9DS93-F1
#
_entry.id   AF-A0A7C9DS93-F1
#
_cell.length_a   1.000
_cell.length_b   1.000
_cell.length_c   1.000
_cell.angle_alpha   90.00
_cell.angle_beta   90.00
_cell.angle_gamma   90.00
#
_symmetry.space_group_name_H-M   'P 1'
#
loop_
_entity.id
_entity.type
_entity.pdbx_description
1 polymer ?
#
loop_
_entity_poly.entity_id
_entity_poly.type
_entity_poly.pdbx_seq_one_letter_code
_entity_poly.pdbx_strand_id
1 'polypeptide(L)'
;ACWALSYLSDGTNDKIQAVIEAGVCPRLVELLLHFSPSVLIPALRTVGNIVTGDDIQTQCIIDYQALPCLLNLLTQNHKKSIKKEACWTISNITAGTKEQI
;
A
#
# COMPACT_ATOMS: atom_id res chain seq x y z
N ALA A 1 10.70 11.62 -2.06
CA ALA A 1 9.29 11.71 -2.50
C ALA A 1 8.36 10.79 -1.71
N CYS A 2 8.55 9.47 -1.70
CA CYS A 2 7.60 8.53 -1.05
C CYS A 2 7.31 8.81 0.43
N TRP A 3 8.30 9.28 1.22
CA TRP A 3 8.03 9.68 2.61
C TRP A 3 6.99 10.80 2.73
N ALA A 4 7.03 11.80 1.84
CA ALA A 4 6.03 12.87 1.84
C ALA A 4 4.64 12.32 1.52
N LEU A 5 4.52 11.41 0.55
CA LEU A 5 3.25 10.75 0.25
C LEU A 5 2.74 9.90 1.42
N SER A 6 3.63 9.25 2.16
CA SER A 6 3.25 8.50 3.36
C SER A 6 2.67 9.40 4.44
N TYR A 7 3.16 10.64 4.59
CA TYR A 7 2.60 11.60 5.54
C TYR A 7 1.30 12.23 5.04
N LEU A 8 1.17 12.45 3.72
CA LEU A 8 -0.06 13.01 3.14
C LEU A 8 -1.22 12.02 3.17
N SER A 9 -0.94 10.71 3.02
CA SER A 9 -1.93 9.64 3.09
C SER A 9 -2.29 9.21 4.52
N ASP A 10 -1.58 9.69 5.55
CA ASP A 10 -1.86 9.38 6.95
C ASP A 10 -2.97 10.30 7.49
N GLY A 11 -4.22 9.83 7.42
CA GLY A 11 -5.36 10.56 7.96
C GLY A 11 -6.70 10.13 7.39
N THR A 12 -7.61 11.09 7.21
CA THR A 12 -9.00 10.86 6.77
C THR A 12 -9.08 10.39 5.32
N ASN A 13 -10.22 9.79 4.96
CA ASN A 13 -10.51 9.36 3.59
C ASN A 13 -10.34 10.51 2.58
N ASP A 14 -10.63 11.76 2.92
CA ASP A 14 -10.42 12.91 2.02
C ASP A 14 -8.94 13.10 1.65
N LYS A 15 -8.03 12.90 2.61
CA LYS A 15 -6.59 12.98 2.36
C LYS A 15 -6.10 11.82 1.49
N ILE A 16 -6.59 10.61 1.79
CA ILE A 16 -6.31 9.42 1.00
C ILE A 16 -6.79 9.63 -0.44
N GLN A 17 -8.01 10.16 -0.61
CA GLN A 17 -8.60 10.46 -1.91
C GLN A 17 -7.75 11.45 -2.71
N ALA A 18 -7.29 12.53 -2.07
CA ALA A 18 -6.40 13.50 -2.72
C ALA A 18 -5.08 12.87 -3.21
N VAL A 19 -4.54 11.89 -2.47
CA VAL A 19 -3.35 11.13 -2.90
C VAL A 19 -3.67 10.22 -4.08
N ILE A 20 -4.83 9.54 -4.07
CA ILE A 20 -5.28 8.70 -5.19
C ILE A 20 -5.46 9.55 -6.46
N GLU A 21 -6.13 10.70 -6.35
CA GLU A 21 -6.40 11.62 -7.46
C GLU A 21 -5.14 12.27 -8.03
N ALA A 22 -4.06 12.35 -7.25
CA ALA A 22 -2.75 12.73 -7.76
C ALA A 22 -2.13 11.68 -8.71
N GLY A 23 -2.77 10.53 -8.90
CA GLY A 23 -2.39 9.52 -9.89
C GLY A 23 -1.15 8.70 -9.53
N VAL A 24 -0.78 8.66 -8.24
CA VAL A 24 0.47 8.02 -7.79
C VAL A 24 0.36 6.52 -7.51
N CYS A 25 -0.85 5.97 -7.41
CA CYS A 25 -1.09 4.56 -7.02
C CYS A 25 -0.37 3.53 -7.89
N PRO A 26 -0.44 3.56 -9.24
CA PRO A 26 0.25 2.57 -10.07
C PRO A 26 1.75 2.54 -9.78
N ARG A 27 2.37 3.73 -9.69
CA ARG A 27 3.80 3.86 -9.41
C ARG A 27 4.16 3.41 -8.00
N LEU A 28 3.32 3.68 -7.00
CA LEU A 28 3.54 3.19 -5.63
C LEU A 28 3.54 1.67 -5.56
N VAL A 29 2.64 1.00 -6.28
CA VAL A 29 2.59 -0.47 -6.33
C VAL A 29 3.84 -1.04 -7.02
N GLU A 30 4.28 -0.47 -8.14
CA GLU A 30 5.55 -0.87 -8.79
C GLU A 30 6.75 -0.75 -7.84
N LEU A 31 6.79 0.30 -7.02
CA LEU A 31 7.87 0.53 -6.06
C LEU A 31 7.89 -0.47 -4.89
N LEU A 32 6.84 -1.28 -4.70
CA LEU A 32 6.85 -2.41 -3.76
C LEU A 32 7.84 -3.51 -4.18
N LEU A 33 8.26 -3.54 -5.43
CA LEU A 33 9.25 -4.49 -5.95
C LEU A 33 10.66 -3.88 -6.03
N HIS A 34 10.85 -2.64 -5.55
CA HIS A 34 12.13 -1.97 -5.62
C HIS A 34 13.16 -2.59 -4.68
N PHE A 35 14.38 -2.86 -5.17
CA PHE A 35 15.45 -3.52 -4.41
C PHE A 35 15.91 -2.72 -3.18
N SER A 36 15.87 -1.39 -3.26
CA SER A 36 16.31 -0.52 -2.17
C SER A 36 15.24 -0.38 -1.08
N PRO A 37 15.52 -0.78 0.18
CA PRO A 37 14.62 -0.56 1.30
C PRO A 37 14.26 0.91 1.54
N SER A 38 15.15 1.85 1.17
CA SER A 38 14.88 3.29 1.33
C SER A 38 13.73 3.80 0.43
N VAL A 39 13.40 3.05 -0.62
CA VAL A 39 12.29 3.33 -1.54
C VAL A 39 11.09 2.44 -1.20
N LEU A 40 11.34 1.15 -0.99
CA LEU A 40 10.31 0.17 -0.67
C LEU A 40 9.53 0.52 0.60
N ILE A 41 10.22 0.86 1.70
CA ILE A 41 9.57 1.11 2.99
C ILE A 41 8.53 2.24 2.93
N PRO A 42 8.87 3.45 2.45
CA PRO A 42 7.87 4.50 2.35
C PRO A 42 6.80 4.24 1.29
N ALA A 43 7.11 3.51 0.20
CA ALA A 43 6.09 3.10 -0.77
C ALA A 43 5.07 2.15 -0.13
N LEU A 44 5.55 1.12 0.58
CA LEU A 44 4.72 0.17 1.33
C LEU A 44 3.88 0.88 2.40
N ARG A 45 4.47 1.84 3.13
CA ARG A 45 3.70 2.63 4.10
C ARG A 45 2.59 3.44 3.43
N THR A 46 2.88 4.08 2.29
CA THR A 46 1.87 4.86 1.56
C THR A 46 0.74 3.96 1.07
N VAL A 47 1.05 2.79 0.49
CA VAL A 47 0.04 1.80 0.06
C VAL A 47 -0.78 1.33 1.26
N GLY A 48 -0.10 1.00 2.37
CA GLY A 48 -0.73 0.60 3.62
C GLY A 48 -1.70 1.64 4.17
N ASN A 49 -1.34 2.93 4.12
CA ASN A 49 -2.22 4.02 4.53
C ASN A 49 -3.45 4.14 3.61
N ILE A 50 -3.28 4.03 2.29
CA ILE A 50 -4.40 4.13 1.34
C ILE A 50 -5.44 3.04 1.61
N VAL A 51 -5.01 1.81 1.89
CA VAL A 51 -5.94 0.70 2.18
C VAL A 51 -6.57 0.76 3.58
N THR A 52 -6.26 1.79 4.39
CA THR A 52 -7.04 2.07 5.62
C THR A 52 -8.31 2.88 5.34
N GLY A 53 -8.45 3.39 4.11
CA GLY A 53 -9.63 4.13 3.65
C GLY A 53 -10.85 3.23 3.46
N ASP A 54 -11.84 3.72 2.74
CA ASP A 54 -13.04 2.93 2.41
C ASP A 54 -12.77 1.85 1.34
N ASP A 55 -13.80 1.04 1.06
CA ASP A 55 -13.72 -0.07 0.12
C ASP A 55 -13.35 0.39 -1.29
N ILE A 56 -13.78 1.59 -1.73
CA ILE A 56 -13.47 2.11 -3.08
C ILE A 56 -12.00 2.50 -3.15
N GLN A 57 -11.49 3.17 -2.12
CA GLN A 57 -10.08 3.56 -2.01
C GLN A 57 -9.16 2.34 -1.94
N THR A 58 -9.59 1.32 -1.20
CA THR A 58 -8.91 0.03 -1.11
C THR A 58 -8.91 -0.69 -2.46
N GLN A 59 -10.04 -0.69 -3.17
CA GLN A 59 -10.15 -1.32 -4.49
C GLN A 59 -9.16 -0.75 -5.51
N CYS A 60 -8.93 0.57 -5.47
CA CYS A 60 -7.95 1.23 -6.34
C CYS A 60 -6.55 0.59 -6.23
N ILE A 61 -6.11 0.24 -5.03
CA ILE A 61 -4.81 -0.43 -4.81
C ILE A 61 -4.83 -1.87 -5.32
N ILE A 62 -5.93 -2.58 -5.12
CA ILE A 62 -6.09 -3.97 -5.58
C ILE A 62 -6.04 -4.04 -7.11
N ASP A 63 -6.73 -3.12 -7.80
CA ASP A 63 -6.80 -3.06 -9.26
C ASP A 63 -5.42 -2.93 -9.90
N TYR A 64 -4.50 -2.20 -9.26
CA TYR A 64 -3.10 -2.07 -9.69
C TYR A 64 -2.20 -3.26 -9.33
N GLN A 65 -2.78 -4.43 -8.98
CA GLN A 65 -2.04 -5.67 -8.72
C GLN A 65 -1.12 -5.62 -7.48
N ALA A 66 -1.59 -4.97 -6.41
CA ALA A 66 -0.83 -4.90 -5.16
C ALA A 66 -0.70 -6.25 -4.44
N LEU A 67 -1.70 -7.15 -4.53
CA LEU A 67 -1.70 -8.42 -3.80
C LEU A 67 -0.52 -9.35 -4.18
N PRO A 68 -0.20 -9.60 -5.46
CA PRO A 68 1.01 -10.32 -5.85
C PRO A 68 2.30 -9.67 -5.30
N CYS A 69 2.38 -8.34 -5.29
CA CYS A 69 3.53 -7.61 -4.78
C CYS A 69 3.70 -7.81 -3.27
N LEU A 70 2.60 -7.74 -2.50
CA LEU A 70 2.60 -7.98 -1.07
C LEU A 70 2.96 -9.44 -0.73
N LEU A 71 2.47 -10.41 -1.50
CA LEU A 71 2.85 -11.82 -1.38
C LEU A 71 4.36 -12.02 -1.60
N ASN A 72 4.95 -11.35 -2.59
CA ASN A 72 6.39 -11.38 -2.81
C ASN A 72 7.17 -10.86 -1.59
N LEU A 73 6.70 -9.78 -0.95
CA LEU A 73 7.35 -9.25 0.26
C LEU A 73 7.32 -10.23 1.44
N LEU A 74 6.29 -11.07 1.54
CA LEU A 74 6.17 -12.08 2.59
C LEU A 74 7.01 -13.34 2.32
N THR A 75 7.10 -13.75 1.05
CA THR A 75 7.77 -14.99 0.64
C THR A 75 9.29 -14.82 0.51
N GLN A 76 9.76 -13.65 0.08
CA GLN A 76 11.18 -13.36 -0.06
C GLN A 76 11.88 -13.09 1.29
N ASN A 77 13.21 -13.09 1.29
CA ASN A 77 14.03 -12.84 2.47
C ASN A 77 14.14 -11.32 2.81
N HIS A 78 13.01 -10.72 3.17
CA HIS A 78 12.96 -9.34 3.67
C HIS A 78 13.05 -9.26 5.20
N LYS A 79 13.47 -8.10 5.71
CA LYS A 79 13.49 -7.79 7.14
C LYS A 79 12.10 -8.01 7.77
N LYS A 80 12.07 -8.48 9.02
CA LYS A 80 10.82 -8.71 9.78
C LYS A 80 9.90 -7.49 9.82
N SER A 81 10.46 -6.28 9.86
CA SER A 81 9.68 -5.04 9.83
C SER A 81 8.91 -4.85 8.51
N ILE A 82 9.50 -5.19 7.37
CA ILE A 82 8.83 -5.12 6.06
C ILE A 82 7.70 -6.14 6.00
N LYS A 83 7.96 -7.38 6.43
CA LYS A 83 6.93 -8.43 6.47
C LYS A 83 5.77 -8.04 7.39
N LYS A 84 6.06 -7.43 8.54
CA LYS A 84 5.05 -6.92 9.47
C LYS A 84 4.16 -5.86 8.80
N GLU A 85 4.74 -4.90 8.09
CA GLU A 85 3.99 -3.86 7.37
C GLU A 85 3.18 -4.42 6.19
N ALA A 86 3.73 -5.42 5.47
CA ALA A 86 2.99 -6.12 4.43
C ALA A 86 1.79 -6.88 5.00
N CYS A 87 1.95 -7.59 6.12
CA CYS A 87 0.84 -8.23 6.83
C CYS A 87 -0.21 -7.20 7.30
N TRP A 88 0.23 -6.06 7.82
CA TRP A 88 -0.68 -4.98 8.23
C TRP A 88 -1.49 -4.46 7.03
N THR A 89 -0.83 -4.21 5.90
CA THR A 89 -1.48 -3.79 4.65
C THR A 89 -2.54 -4.83 4.21
N ILE A 90 -2.17 -6.12 4.20
CA ILE A 90 -3.10 -7.20 3.86
C ILE A 90 -4.27 -7.25 4.85
N SER A 91 -4.03 -7.06 6.15
CA SER A 91 -5.09 -7.10 7.15
C SER A 91 -6.16 -6.03 6.93
N ASN A 92 -5.76 -4.83 6.49
CA ASN A 92 -6.70 -3.77 6.14
C ASN A 92 -7.49 -4.11 4.85
N ILE A 93 -6.82 -4.68 3.83
CA ILE A 93 -7.51 -5.17 2.62
C ILE A 93 -8.58 -6.21 2.99
N THR A 94 -8.23 -7.17 3.85
CA THR A 94 -9.16 -8.22 4.29
C THR A 94 -10.27 -7.73 5.22
N ALA A 95 -10.20 -6.47 5.68
CA ALA A 95 -11.29 -5.86 6.45
C ALA A 95 -12.39 -5.25 5.56
N GLY A 96 -12.18 -5.21 4.24
CA GLY A 96 -13.15 -4.74 3.25
C GLY A 96 -14.20 -5.79 2.89
N THR A 97 -14.59 -5.81 1.61
CA THR A 97 -15.68 -6.65 1.10
C THR A 97 -15.26 -8.09 0.79
N LYS A 98 -16.22 -8.99 0.60
CA LYS A 98 -15.94 -10.39 0.22
C LYS A 98 -15.34 -10.49 -1.18
N GLU A 99 -15.71 -9.57 -2.06
CA GLU A 99 -15.24 -9.51 -3.44
C GLU A 99 -13.77 -9.09 -3.53
N GLN A 100 -13.24 -8.45 -2.47
CA GLN A 100 -11.85 -8.01 -2.36
C GLN A 100 -10.89 -9.08 -1.82
N ILE A 101 -11.43 -10.21 -1.35
CA ILE A 101 -10.71 -11.33 -0.73
C ILE A 101 -10.74 -12.54 -1.67
#